data_AF-A0A538TN49-F1
#
_entry.id   AF-A0A538TN49-F1
#
_cell.length_a   1.000
_cell.length_b   1.000
_cell.length_c   1.000
_cell.angle_alpha   90.00
_cell.angle_beta   90.00
_cell.angle_gamma   90.00
#
_symmetry.space_group_name_H-M   'P 1'
#
loop_
_entity.id
_entity.type
_entity.pdbx_description
1 polymer ?
#
loop_
_entity_poly.entity_id
_entity_poly.type
_entity_poly.pdbx_seq_one_letter_code
_entity_poly.pdbx_strand_id
1 'polypeptide(L)'
;MPPLTEQLDALVRLQDIDLLLREARDPKLAGQEARLGFALENLGTVEKTRRRLASQIDDRLLQTYERMSQRFDRVVVSVERSVCQGCRMSLPTSSASKNTPGVTLENCQNCGRILYRL
;
A
#
# COMPACT_ATOMS: atom_id res chain seq x y z
N MET A 1 0.73 17.11 -10.77
CA MET A 1 1.25 15.81 -10.30
C MET A 1 1.80 16.05 -8.89
N PRO A 2 1.25 15.40 -7.86
CA PRO A 2 1.64 15.64 -6.47
C PRO A 2 3.09 15.19 -6.18
N PRO A 3 3.79 15.76 -5.18
CA PRO A 3 5.13 15.33 -4.77
C PRO A 3 5.17 13.84 -4.39
N LEU A 4 6.27 13.13 -4.67
CA LEU A 4 6.39 11.70 -4.39
C LEU A 4 6.26 11.36 -2.90
N THR A 5 6.70 12.24 -2.00
CA THR A 5 6.53 12.06 -0.56
C THR A 5 5.06 12.06 -0.14
N GLU A 6 4.25 12.96 -0.70
CA GLU A 6 2.81 13.02 -0.45
C GLU A 6 2.09 11.81 -1.05
N GLN A 7 2.50 11.39 -2.26
CA GLN A 7 1.96 10.19 -2.88
C GLN A 7 2.30 8.92 -2.10
N LEU A 8 3.50 8.83 -1.53
CA LEU A 8 3.90 7.72 -0.66
C LEU A 8 3.05 7.69 0.62
N ASP A 9 2.85 8.82 1.30
CA ASP A 9 1.96 8.89 2.47
C ASP A 9 0.53 8.43 2.12
N ALA A 10 -0.03 8.97 1.04
CA ALA A 10 -1.37 8.60 0.60
C ALA A 10 -1.48 7.10 0.26
N LEU A 11 -0.46 6.53 -0.40
CA LEU A 11 -0.39 5.11 -0.73
C LEU A 11 -0.32 4.20 0.51
N VAL A 12 0.55 4.52 1.47
CA VAL A 12 0.70 3.73 2.70
C VAL A 12 -0.62 3.76 3.49
N ARG A 13 -1.24 4.93 3.61
CA ARG A 13 -2.53 5.08 4.30
C ARG A 13 -3.67 4.40 3.55
N LEU A 14 -3.68 4.45 2.22
CA LEU A 14 -4.67 3.75 1.40
C LEU A 14 -4.59 2.23 1.62
N GLN A 15 -3.37 1.68 1.72
CA GLN A 15 -3.14 0.28 2.05
C GLN A 15 -3.70 -0.12 3.42
N ASP A 16 -3.48 0.70 4.45
CA ASP A 16 -4.00 0.40 5.78
C ASP A 16 -5.54 0.46 5.81
N ILE A 17 -6.13 1.43 5.10
CA ILE A 17 -7.59 1.54 4.95
C ILE A 17 -8.16 0.35 4.17
N ASP A 18 -7.47 -0.11 3.12
CA ASP A 18 -7.91 -1.28 2.35
C ASP A 18 -7.83 -2.58 3.15
N LEU A 19 -6.80 -2.73 4.00
CA LEU A 19 -6.71 -3.86 4.93
C LEU A 19 -7.88 -3.82 5.93
N LEU A 20 -8.10 -2.65 6.55
CA LEU A 20 -9.21 -2.46 7.50
C LEU A 20 -10.57 -2.76 6.88
N LEU A 21 -10.84 -2.27 5.66
CA LEU A 21 -12.08 -2.55 4.94
C LEU A 21 -12.23 -4.04 4.62
N ARG A 22 -11.13 -4.75 4.33
CA ARG A 22 -11.17 -6.19 4.06
C ARG A 22 -11.50 -6.98 5.32
N GLU A 23 -10.84 -6.67 6.42
CA GLU A 23 -11.08 -7.32 7.72
C GLU A 23 -12.51 -7.08 8.21
N ALA A 24 -12.99 -5.84 8.13
CA ALA A 24 -14.35 -5.49 8.55
C ALA A 24 -15.44 -6.10 7.65
N ARG A 25 -15.10 -6.49 6.41
CA ARG A 25 -16.02 -7.21 5.49
C ARG A 25 -15.92 -8.72 5.61
N ASP A 26 -14.89 -9.26 6.28
CA ASP A 26 -14.79 -10.68 6.58
C ASP A 26 -15.71 -11.01 7.77
N PRO A 27 -16.78 -11.80 7.58
CA PRO A 27 -17.76 -12.07 8.62
C PRO A 27 -17.17 -12.80 9.83
N LYS A 28 -16.08 -13.55 9.64
CA LYS A 28 -15.40 -14.25 10.73
C LYS A 28 -14.65 -13.27 11.64
N LEU A 29 -13.88 -12.37 11.05
CA LEU A 29 -13.12 -11.33 11.76
C LEU A 29 -14.07 -10.32 12.41
N ALA A 30 -15.03 -9.79 11.65
CA ALA A 30 -16.02 -8.84 12.17
C ALA A 30 -16.82 -9.42 13.35
N GLY A 31 -17.17 -10.72 13.30
CA GLY A 31 -17.84 -11.41 14.40
C GLY A 31 -16.96 -11.58 15.64
N GLN A 32 -15.65 -11.75 15.48
CA GLN A 32 -14.70 -11.79 16.60
C GLN A 32 -14.52 -10.40 17.22
N GLU A 33 -14.33 -9.36 16.40
CA GLU A 33 -14.19 -7.98 16.86
C GLU A 33 -15.44 -7.50 17.60
N ALA A 34 -16.63 -7.81 17.09
CA ALA A 34 -17.89 -7.47 17.75
C ALA A 34 -18.02 -8.14 19.13
N ARG A 35 -17.60 -9.40 19.26
CA ARG A 35 -17.58 -10.08 20.57
C ARG A 35 -16.60 -9.45 21.56
N LEU A 36 -15.53 -8.85 21.06
CA LEU A 36 -14.53 -8.13 21.86
C LEU A 36 -14.89 -6.65 22.09
N GLY A 37 -16.00 -6.17 21.53
CA GLY A 37 -16.45 -4.78 21.67
C GLY A 37 -15.75 -3.78 20.73
N PHE A 38 -15.06 -4.25 19.70
CA PHE A 38 -14.33 -3.43 18.73
C PHE A 38 -15.03 -3.33 17.36
N ALA A 39 -16.34 -3.53 17.31
CA ALA A 39 -17.08 -3.51 16.06
C ALA A 39 -16.89 -2.18 15.30
N LEU A 40 -16.58 -2.27 14.01
CA LEU A 40 -16.45 -1.09 13.17
C LEU A 40 -17.84 -0.56 12.79
N GLU A 41 -18.30 0.48 13.48
CA GLU A 41 -19.69 0.95 13.39
C GLU A 41 -20.03 1.69 12.08
N ASN A 42 -19.03 2.25 11.39
CA ASN A 42 -19.27 3.14 10.24
C ASN A 42 -18.30 2.89 9.07
N LEU A 43 -18.54 1.79 8.35
CA LEU A 43 -17.85 1.47 7.09
C LEU A 43 -17.93 2.60 6.06
N GLY A 44 -19.04 3.35 6.01
CA GLY A 44 -19.21 4.45 5.07
C GLY A 44 -18.19 5.58 5.24
N THR A 45 -17.75 5.85 6.48
CA THR A 45 -16.70 6.85 6.74
C THR A 45 -15.33 6.37 6.30
N VAL A 46 -15.04 5.08 6.47
CA VAL A 46 -13.79 4.46 6.02
C VAL A 46 -13.72 4.46 4.50
N GLU A 47 -14.80 4.13 3.80
CA GLU A 47 -14.88 4.19 2.33
C GLU A 47 -14.73 5.61 1.77
N LYS A 48 -15.32 6.62 2.44
CA LYS A 48 -15.10 8.03 2.08
C LYS A 48 -13.63 8.42 2.22
N THR A 49 -12.98 7.96 3.29
CA THR A 49 -11.55 8.19 3.52
C THR A 49 -10.70 7.53 2.45
N ARG A 50 -11.01 6.27 2.09
CA ARG A 50 -10.38 5.56 0.97
C ARG A 50 -10.44 6.37 -0.32
N ARG A 51 -11.64 6.84 -0.70
CA ARG A 51 -11.84 7.64 -1.93
C ARG A 51 -11.04 8.94 -1.91
N ARG A 52 -11.00 9.63 -0.77
CA ARG A 52 -10.21 10.87 -0.61
C ARG A 52 -8.71 10.61 -0.76
N LEU A 53 -8.17 9.56 -0.15
CA LEU A 53 -6.76 9.20 -0.29
C LEU A 53 -6.43 8.81 -1.74
N ALA A 54 -7.30 8.02 -2.39
CA ALA A 54 -7.13 7.64 -3.78
C ALA A 54 -7.03 8.86 -4.71
N SER A 55 -7.84 9.91 -4.48
CA SER A 55 -7.77 11.15 -5.29
C SER A 55 -6.50 11.98 -5.12
N GLN A 56 -5.64 11.64 -4.15
CA GLN A 56 -4.37 12.33 -3.90
C GLN A 56 -3.19 11.63 -4.59
N ILE A 57 -3.42 10.49 -5.24
CA ILE A 57 -2.41 9.66 -5.87
C ILE A 57 -2.51 9.83 -7.39
N ASP A 58 -1.37 9.85 -8.09
CA ASP A 58 -1.38 9.85 -9.55
C ASP A 58 -2.07 8.61 -10.12
N ASP A 59 -2.90 8.78 -11.15
CA ASP A 59 -3.74 7.72 -11.71
C ASP A 59 -2.95 6.46 -12.12
N ARG A 60 -1.73 6.61 -12.66
CA ARG A 60 -0.92 5.45 -13.07
C ARG A 60 -0.44 4.65 -11.87
N LEU A 61 -0.08 5.36 -10.81
CA LEU A 61 0.38 4.77 -9.57
C LEU A 61 -0.79 4.11 -8.82
N LEU A 62 -1.94 4.77 -8.77
CA LEU A 62 -3.18 4.23 -8.20
C LEU A 62 -3.63 2.97 -8.95
N GLN A 63 -3.65 2.98 -10.29
CA GLN A 63 -4.03 1.81 -11.08
C GLN A 63 -3.10 0.62 -10.80
N THR A 64 -1.81 0.88 -10.61
CA THR A 64 -0.85 -0.15 -10.27
C THR A 64 -1.08 -0.70 -8.87
N TYR A 65 -1.35 0.18 -7.90
CA TYR A 65 -1.72 -0.20 -6.56
C TYR A 65 -2.98 -1.09 -6.54
N GLU A 66 -4.06 -0.66 -7.18
CA GLU A 66 -5.35 -1.38 -7.22
C GLU A 66 -5.25 -2.76 -7.87
N ARG A 67 -4.43 -2.89 -8.92
CA ARG A 67 -4.17 -4.19 -9.55
C ARG A 67 -3.44 -5.14 -8.60
N MET A 68 -2.49 -4.61 -7.83
CA MET A 68 -1.68 -5.41 -6.90
C MET A 68 -2.40 -5.73 -5.60
N SER A 69 -3.32 -4.88 -5.14
CA SER A 69 -4.09 -5.10 -3.90
C SER A 69 -5.04 -6.30 -4.00
N GLN A 70 -5.40 -6.70 -5.22
CA GLN A 70 -6.12 -7.95 -5.50
C GLN A 70 -5.30 -9.21 -5.16
N ARG A 71 -3.97 -9.11 -5.18
CA ARG A 71 -3.04 -10.23 -4.99
C ARG A 71 -2.30 -10.20 -3.65
N PHE A 72 -2.15 -9.02 -3.07
CA PHE A 72 -1.33 -8.80 -1.88
C PHE A 72 -2.04 -7.89 -0.88
N ASP A 73 -1.96 -8.24 0.40
CA ASP A 73 -2.48 -7.39 1.49
C ASP A 73 -1.61 -6.15 1.67
N ARG A 74 -0.30 -6.30 1.44
CA ARG A 74 0.65 -5.19 1.38
C ARG A 74 1.28 -5.09 0.01
N VAL A 75 1.00 -3.97 -0.65
CA VAL A 75 1.38 -3.62 -2.02
C VAL A 75 2.56 -2.65 -2.03
N VAL A 76 2.64 -1.77 -1.04
CA VAL A 76 3.64 -0.71 -0.92
C VAL A 76 4.62 -1.14 0.17
N VAL A 77 5.87 -1.40 -0.21
CA VAL A 77 6.87 -2.01 0.66
C VAL A 77 8.21 -1.30 0.54
N SER A 78 8.99 -1.31 1.62
CA SER A 78 10.33 -0.74 1.64
C SER A 78 11.32 -1.60 0.86
N VAL A 79 12.45 -0.97 0.52
CA VAL A 79 13.67 -1.66 0.08
C VAL A 79 14.73 -1.47 1.16
N GLU A 80 15.30 -2.57 1.62
CA GLU A 80 16.41 -2.56 2.59
C GLU A 80 17.55 -3.40 2.04
N ARG A 81 18.78 -2.86 2.06
CA ARG A 81 19.98 -3.54 1.53
C ARG A 81 19.77 -4.15 0.14
N SER A 82 19.08 -3.41 -0.73
CA SER A 82 18.71 -3.84 -2.09
C SER A 82 17.77 -5.06 -2.15
N VAL A 83 17.03 -5.35 -1.08
CA VAL A 83 16.05 -6.44 -1.02
C VAL A 83 14.64 -5.87 -0.91
N CYS A 84 13.73 -6.38 -1.74
CA CYS A 84 12.30 -6.09 -1.64
C CYS A 84 11.72 -6.74 -0.37
N GLN A 85 11.19 -5.94 0.56
CA GLN A 85 10.63 -6.49 1.80
C GLN A 85 9.30 -7.25 1.61
N GLY A 86 8.70 -7.20 0.41
CA GLY A 86 7.49 -7.96 0.10
C GLY A 86 7.74 -9.39 -0.39
N CYS A 87 8.75 -9.62 -1.24
CA CYS A 87 9.06 -10.96 -1.79
C CYS A 87 10.43 -11.50 -1.39
N ARG A 88 11.22 -10.70 -0.68
CA ARG A 88 12.57 -11.02 -0.18
C ARG A 88 13.60 -11.36 -1.27
N MET A 89 13.32 -11.02 -2.52
CA MET A 89 14.31 -11.11 -3.60
C MET A 89 15.16 -9.85 -3.67
N SER A 90 16.44 -10.06 -3.98
CA SER A 90 17.39 -8.99 -4.29
C SER A 90 16.98 -8.29 -5.57
N LEU A 91 17.08 -6.97 -5.56
CA LEU A 91 16.82 -6.13 -6.72
C LEU A 91 18.02 -6.19 -7.69
N PRO A 92 17.78 -6.10 -9.00
CA PRO A 92 18.86 -6.01 -9.98
C PRO A 92 19.78 -4.83 -9.69
N THR A 93 21.06 -4.95 -10.06
CA THR A 93 22.09 -3.92 -9.85
C THR A 93 21.68 -2.55 -10.39
N SER A 94 20.96 -2.51 -11.52
CA SER A 94 20.44 -1.27 -12.13
C SER A 94 19.38 -0.55 -11.29
N SER A 95 18.70 -1.26 -10.39
CA SER A 95 17.72 -0.69 -9.45
C SER A 95 18.31 -0.50 -8.05
N ALA A 96 19.30 -1.32 -7.68
CA ALA A 96 20.06 -1.20 -6.44
C ALA A 96 21.06 -0.03 -6.44
N SER A 97 21.65 0.30 -7.59
CA SER A 97 22.63 1.39 -7.73
C SER A 97 22.03 2.79 -7.70
N LYS A 98 20.69 2.90 -7.72
CA LYS A 98 19.98 4.19 -7.63
C LYS A 98 20.03 4.71 -6.19
N ASN A 99 21.19 5.23 -5.78
CA ASN A 99 21.31 6.13 -4.63
C ASN A 99 20.77 7.51 -5.01
N THR A 100 19.48 7.58 -5.32
CA THR A 100 18.82 8.84 -5.65
C THR A 100 18.45 9.52 -4.33
N PRO A 101 18.84 10.79 -4.11
CA PRO A 101 18.40 11.53 -2.94
C PRO A 101 16.87 11.66 -2.91
N GLY A 102 16.27 11.39 -1.75
CA GLY A 102 14.84 11.56 -1.51
C GLY A 102 13.97 10.36 -1.91
N VAL A 103 12.66 10.58 -1.84
CA VAL A 103 11.67 9.52 -2.03
C VAL A 103 11.67 9.02 -3.47
N THR A 104 11.83 7.71 -3.64
CA THR A 104 11.67 7.04 -4.93
C THR A 104 10.52 6.04 -4.87
N LEU A 105 9.76 5.94 -5.96
CA LEU A 105 8.71 4.93 -6.14
C LEU A 105 8.98 4.16 -7.43
N GLU A 106 9.12 2.84 -7.35
CA GLU A 106 9.28 1.97 -8.51
C GLU A 106 8.63 0.61 -8.29
N ASN A 107 8.47 -0.21 -9.31
CA ASN A 107 7.92 -1.55 -9.15
C ASN A 107 9.02 -2.59 -8.97
N CYS A 108 8.79 -3.55 -8.07
CA CYS A 108 9.63 -4.72 -7.94
C CYS A 108 9.56 -5.56 -9.21
N GLN A 109 10.69 -5.79 -9.88
CA GLN A 109 10.75 -6.59 -11.09
C GLN A 109 10.40 -8.08 -10.88
N ASN A 110 10.45 -8.56 -9.63
CA ASN A 110 10.12 -9.95 -9.30
C ASN A 110 8.64 -10.15 -8.95
N CYS A 111 8.03 -9.28 -8.14
CA CYS A 111 6.67 -9.47 -7.64
C CYS A 111 5.66 -8.38 -8.04
N GLY A 112 6.11 -7.30 -8.67
CA GLY A 112 5.27 -6.21 -9.15
C GLY A 112 4.85 -5.18 -8.08
N ARG A 113 5.08 -5.44 -6.78
CA ARG A 113 4.78 -4.50 -5.69
C ARG A 113 5.47 -3.15 -5.86
N ILE A 114 4.86 -2.11 -5.32
CA ILE A 114 5.42 -0.76 -5.29
C ILE A 114 6.49 -0.72 -4.20
N LEU A 115 7.70 -0.33 -4.59
CA LEU A 115 8.86 -0.17 -3.76
C LEU A 115 9.04 1.30 -3.41
N TYR A 116 9.37 1.59 -2.16
CA TYR A 116 9.83 2.92 -1.76
C TYR A 116 11.20 2.89 -1.09
N ARG A 117 11.94 3.98 -1.26
CA ARG A 117 13.14 4.34 -0.50
C ARG A 117 12.98 5.74 0.03
N LEU A 118 13.54 6.01 1.20
CA LEU A 118 13.55 7.31 1.87
C LEU A 118 14.96 7.91 1.82
#